data_AF-A0A7V9P7B9-F1
#
_entry.id   AF-A0A7V9P7B9-F1
#
_cell.length_a   1.000
_cell.length_b   1.000
_cell.length_c   1.000
_cell.angle_alpha   90.00
_cell.angle_beta   90.00
_cell.angle_gamma   90.00
#
_symmetry.space_group_name_H-M   'P 1'
#
loop_
_entity.id
_entity.type
_entity.pdbx_description
1 polymer ?
#
loop_
_entity_poly.entity_id
_entity_poly.type
_entity_poly.pdbx_seq_one_letter_code
_entity_poly.pdbx_strand_id
1 'polypeptide(L)' 'MYSRSARVYDALYSTFKDFVAEAERVHELIQSRKPGARTLLDVACGTGAHLE' A
#
# COMPACT_ATOMS: atom_id res chain seq x y z
N MET A 1 -11.07 -15.86 -7.95
CA MET A 1 -12.28 -15.03 -7.72
C MET A 1 -11.95 -13.53 -7.72
N TYR A 2 -10.87 -13.09 -7.07
CA TYR A 2 -10.50 -11.66 -6.97
C TYR A 2 -9.84 -11.00 -8.21
N SER A 3 -9.24 -11.77 -9.11
CA SER A 3 -8.44 -11.25 -10.22
C SER A 3 -9.25 -10.46 -11.27
N ARG A 4 -10.53 -10.82 -11.49
CA ARG A 4 -11.39 -10.11 -12.48
C ARG A 4 -11.89 -8.76 -11.98
N SER A 5 -12.09 -8.60 -10.67
CA SER A 5 -12.57 -7.35 -10.07
C SER A 5 -11.44 -6.41 -9.65
N ALA A 6 -10.21 -6.90 -9.53
CA ALA A 6 -9.04 -6.12 -9.08
C ALA A 6 -8.85 -4.80 -9.85
N ARG A 7 -8.90 -4.84 -11.19
CA ARG A 7 -8.77 -3.62 -12.02
C ARG A 7 -9.88 -2.58 -11.78
N VAL A 8 -11.09 -3.05 -11.48
CA VAL A 8 -12.23 -2.16 -11.21
C VAL A 8 -12.17 -1.64 -9.77
N TYR A 9 -11.64 -2.45 -8.86
CA TYR A 9 -11.43 -2.11 -7.46
C TYR A 9 -10.42 -0.96 -7.31
N ASP A 10 -9.25 -1.05 -7.94
CA ASP A 10 -8.25 0.02 -7.87
C ASP A 10 -8.79 1.32 -8.48
N ALA A 11 -9.42 1.26 -9.65
CA ALA A 11 -9.98 2.44 -10.31
C ALA A 11 -11.06 3.16 -9.47
N LEU A 12 -11.87 2.40 -8.71
CA LEU A 12 -12.88 2.96 -7.82
C LEU A 12 -12.28 3.51 -6.52
N TYR A 13 -11.25 2.86 -5.96
CA TYR A 13 -10.65 3.30 -4.70
C TYR A 13 -9.67 4.46 -4.88
N SER A 14 -8.94 4.53 -5.99
CA SER A 14 -8.00 5.64 -6.27
C SER A 14 -8.68 7.00 -6.41
N THR A 15 -10.02 7.06 -6.51
CA THR A 15 -10.76 8.33 -6.50
C THR A 15 -10.87 8.95 -5.10
N PHE A 16 -10.67 8.15 -4.04
CA PHE A 16 -10.84 8.58 -2.64
C PHE A 16 -9.67 8.18 -1.74
N LYS A 17 -8.77 7.32 -2.23
CA LYS A 17 -7.66 6.75 -1.48
C LYS A 17 -6.35 7.10 -2.15
N ASP A 18 -5.48 7.77 -1.40
CA ASP A 18 -4.13 8.12 -1.84
C ASP A 18 -3.15 7.08 -1.30
N PHE A 19 -2.88 6.06 -2.13
CA PHE A 19 -1.97 4.97 -1.77
C PHE A 19 -0.55 5.46 -1.51
N VAL A 20 -0.10 6.53 -2.18
CA VAL A 20 1.25 7.09 -2.01
C VAL A 20 1.35 7.76 -0.65
N ALA A 21 0.42 8.66 -0.33
CA ALA A 21 0.42 9.36 0.96
C ALA A 21 0.27 8.39 2.14
N GLU A 22 -0.52 7.32 1.97
CA GLU A 22 -0.63 6.27 2.98
C GLU A 22 0.68 5.49 3.15
N ALA A 23 1.33 5.11 2.05
CA ALA A 23 2.61 4.39 2.09
C ALA A 23 3.70 5.24 2.76
N GLU A 24 3.77 6.54 2.45
CA GLU A 24 4.68 7.49 3.10
C GLU A 24 4.43 7.55 4.61
N ARG A 25 3.17 7.66 5.03
CA ARG A 25 2.83 7.72 6.46
C ARG A 25 3.20 6.44 7.20
N VAL A 26 3.02 5.28 6.56
CA VAL A 26 3.48 3.99 7.12
C VAL A 26 5.00 3.94 7.19
N HIS A 27 5.71 4.42 6.18
CA HIS A 27 7.17 4.51 6.18
C HIS A 27 7.68 5.36 7.34
N GLU A 28 7.13 6.55 7.55
CA GLU A 28 7.46 7.43 8.68
C GLU A 28 7.25 6.71 10.03
N LEU A 29 6.13 6.00 10.17
CA LEU A 29 5.83 5.25 11.39
C LEU A 29 6.85 4.12 11.62
N ILE A 30 7.26 3.41 10.56
CA ILE A 30 8.27 2.37 10.65
C ILE A 30 9.62 2.97 11.07
N GLN A 31 10.05 4.06 10.42
CA GLN A 31 11.35 4.68 10.73
C GLN A 31 11.38 5.28 12.13
N SER A 32 10.25 5.82 12.64
CA SER A 32 10.18 6.31 14.02
C SER A 32 10.31 5.20 15.07
N ARG A 33 9.85 3.98 14.77
CA ARG A 33 9.93 2.83 15.69
C ARG A 33 11.19 2.00 15.52
N LYS A 34 11.70 1.87 14.29
CA LYS A 34 12.91 1.13 13.94
C LYS A 34 13.69 1.93 12.88
N PRO A 35 14.49 2.91 13.31
CA PRO A 35 15.33 3.68 12.41
C PRO A 35 16.25 2.77 11.59
N GLY A 36 16.29 2.99 10.28
CA GLY A 36 17.11 2.21 9.36
C GLY A 36 16.52 0.84 8.99
N ALA A 37 15.23 0.59 9.23
CA ALA A 37 14.55 -0.56 8.64
C ALA A 37 14.66 -0.52 7.11
N ARG A 38 15.05 -1.64 6.48
CA ARG A 38 15.33 -1.74 5.03
C ARG A 38 14.52 -2.83 4.32
N THR A 39 13.78 -3.63 5.07
CA THR A 39 12.95 -4.71 4.53
C THR A 39 11.55 -4.61 5.11
N LEU A 40 10.56 -4.88 4.27
CA LEU A 40 9.14 -4.83 4.59
C LEU A 40 8.44 -6.04 3.97
N LEU A 41 7.49 -6.62 4.69
CA LEU A 41 6.56 -7.61 4.17
C LEU A 41 5.16 -7.01 4.26
N ASP A 42 4.52 -6.80 3.11
CA ASP A 42 3.13 -6.40 3.04
C ASP A 42 2.25 -7.65 2.90
N VAL A 43 1.52 -7.97 3.98
CA VAL A 43 0.72 -9.19 4.06
C VAL A 43 -0.64 -8.96 3.41
N ALA A 44 -1.00 -9.84 2.47
CA ALA A 44 -2.24 -9.73 1.70
C ALA A 44 -2.33 -8.42 0.89
N CYS A 45 -1.21 -8.03 0.25
CA CYS A 45 -1.02 -6.79 -0.50
C CYS A 45 -1.99 -6.54 -1.68
N GLY A 46 -2.91 -7.45 -1.98
CA GLY A 46 -3.91 -7.28 -3.03
C GLY A 46 -3.26 -7.06 -4.40
N THR A 47 -3.49 -5.88 -4.99
CA THR A 47 -2.92 -5.45 -6.28
C THR A 47 -1.53 -4.86 -6.14
N GLY A 48 -1.04 -4.63 -4.93
CA GLY A 48 0.28 -4.07 -4.68
C GLY A 48 0.36 -2.56 -4.80
N ALA A 49 -0.77 -1.83 -4.84
CA ALA A 49 -0.80 -0.38 -5.03
C ALA A 49 0.00 0.44 -3.98
N HIS A 50 0.21 -0.10 -2.77
CA HIS A 50 1.07 0.51 -1.76
C HIS A 50 2.58 0.26 -1.97
N LEU A 51 2.96 -0.59 -2.92
CA LEU A 51 4.34 -1.02 -3.22
C LEU A 51 4.85 -0.53 -4.59
N GLU A 52 4.03 0.21 -5.35
CA GLU A 52 4.43 0.87 -6.60
C GLU A 52 5.22 2.17 -6.35
#